data_AF-A0A484VTY1-F1
#
_entry.id   AF-A0A484VTY1-F1
#
_cell.length_a   1.000
_cell.length_b   1.000
_cell.length_c   1.000
_cell.angle_alpha   90.00
_cell.angle_beta   90.00
_cell.angle_gamma   90.00
#
_symmetry.space_group_name_H-M   'P 1'
#
loop_
_entity.id
_entity.type
_entity.pdbx_description
1 polymer ?
#
loop_
_entity_poly.entity_id
_entity_poly.type
_entity_poly.pdbx_seq_one_letter_code
_entity_poly.pdbx_strand_id
1 'polypeptide(L)'
;MLALMNSYVNALGLKNTHFQTVHGLDADGQYSSARDMALIGQALIRDVPNEYSIYKEKEFTFNGIRQLNRNGLLWDNSLNVDGIKTGHTDKAGYNLVASATEGQMRLISAVNGRTYF
;
A
#
# COMPACT_ATOMS: atom_id res chain seq x y z
N MET A 1 -13.89 -10.62 -8.37
CA MET A 1 -12.76 -9.86 -7.79
C MET A 1 -13.06 -9.39 -6.36
N LEU A 2 -14.10 -8.59 -6.11
CA LEU A 2 -14.43 -8.10 -4.75
C LEU A 2 -14.65 -9.22 -3.71
N ALA A 3 -15.36 -10.28 -4.09
CA ALA A 3 -15.55 -11.43 -3.21
C ALA A 3 -14.21 -12.08 -2.79
N LEU A 4 -13.22 -12.10 -3.69
CA LEU A 4 -11.87 -12.61 -3.40
C LEU A 4 -11.10 -11.66 -2.48
N MET A 5 -11.19 -10.35 -2.71
CA MET A 5 -10.58 -9.35 -1.82
C MET A 5 -11.12 -9.50 -0.39
N ASN A 6 -12.44 -9.59 -0.25
CA ASN A 6 -13.09 -9.76 1.06
C ASN A 6 -12.90 -11.16 1.65
N SER A 7 -12.65 -12.21 0.84
CA SER A 7 -12.24 -13.50 1.39
C SER A 7 -10.83 -13.43 1.99
N TYR A 8 -9.91 -12.69 1.36
CA TYR A 8 -8.57 -12.46 1.94
C TYR A 8 -8.61 -11.57 3.18
N VAL A 9 -9.51 -10.58 3.25
CA VAL A 9 -9.77 -9.82 4.49
C VAL A 9 -10.05 -10.77 5.66
N ASN A 10 -10.93 -11.76 5.45
CA ASN A 10 -11.25 -12.77 6.45
C ASN A 10 -10.05 -13.69 6.74
N ALA A 11 -9.37 -14.19 5.70
CA ALA A 11 -8.22 -15.10 5.85
C ALA A 11 -7.05 -14.45 6.61
N LEU A 12 -6.84 -13.14 6.42
CA LEU A 12 -5.82 -12.36 7.12
C LEU A 12 -6.29 -11.84 8.49
N GLY A 13 -7.55 -12.09 8.88
CA GLY A 13 -8.11 -11.67 10.16
C GLY A 13 -8.22 -10.15 10.32
N LEU A 14 -8.44 -9.42 9.22
CA LEU A 14 -8.57 -7.97 9.20
C LEU A 14 -9.95 -7.58 9.74
N LYS A 15 -9.99 -6.95 10.91
CA LYS A 15 -11.24 -6.73 11.66
C LYS A 15 -11.97 -5.45 11.27
N ASN A 16 -11.28 -4.51 10.63
CA ASN A 16 -11.76 -3.19 10.33
C ASN A 16 -11.52 -2.85 8.86
N THR A 17 -11.77 -3.80 7.96
CA THR A 17 -11.57 -3.64 6.52
C THR A 17 -12.71 -4.28 5.73
N HIS A 18 -13.23 -3.55 4.74
CA HIS A 18 -14.18 -4.05 3.76
C HIS A 18 -14.01 -3.32 2.43
N PHE A 19 -13.92 -4.07 1.33
CA PHE A 19 -13.74 -3.51 -0.02
C PHE A 19 -15.04 -3.51 -0.83
N GLN A 20 -15.30 -2.38 -1.49
CA GLN A 20 -16.42 -2.21 -2.44
C GLN A 20 -15.94 -1.96 -3.88
N THR A 21 -14.67 -1.59 -4.07
CA THR A 21 -14.05 -1.39 -5.38
C THR A 21 -12.70 -2.10 -5.46
N VAL A 22 -12.25 -2.36 -6.69
CA VAL A 22 -10.95 -3.00 -6.94
C VAL A 22 -9.79 -2.00 -6.99
N HIS A 23 -10.08 -0.71 -7.15
CA HIS A 23 -9.10 0.35 -7.37
C HIS A 23 -9.00 1.34 -6.19
N GLY A 24 -9.92 1.28 -5.22
CA GLY A 24 -9.86 2.11 -4.02
C GLY A 24 -10.33 3.55 -4.19
N LEU A 25 -11.06 3.88 -5.28
CA LEU A 25 -11.78 5.16 -5.33
C LEU A 25 -12.91 5.13 -4.30
N ASP A 26 -13.38 6.31 -3.90
CA ASP A 26 -14.41 6.44 -2.88
C ASP A 26 -15.66 5.64 -3.26
N ALA A 27 -16.10 4.80 -2.32
CA ALA A 27 -17.31 4.02 -2.45
C ALA A 27 -17.94 3.87 -1.07
N ASP A 28 -19.24 4.10 -0.98
CA ASP A 28 -19.94 3.97 0.30
C ASP A 28 -19.85 2.54 0.84
N GLY A 29 -19.48 2.43 2.11
CA GLY A 29 -19.22 1.14 2.76
C GLY A 29 -17.83 0.56 2.52
N GLN A 30 -16.94 1.19 1.74
CA GLN A 30 -15.52 0.82 1.68
C GLN A 30 -14.75 1.46 2.82
N TYR A 31 -13.99 0.68 3.57
CA TYR A 31 -13.17 1.18 4.68
C TYR A 31 -11.99 0.26 4.99
N SER A 32 -10.99 0.82 5.67
CA SER A 32 -9.93 0.06 6.32
C SER A 32 -9.41 0.82 7.55
N SER A 33 -8.43 0.26 8.26
CA SER A 33 -7.70 0.92 9.35
C SER A 33 -6.21 0.92 9.06
N ALA A 34 -5.44 1.81 9.69
CA ALA A 34 -3.98 1.83 9.54
C ALA A 34 -3.35 0.48 9.93
N ARG A 35 -3.87 -0.16 10.99
CA ARG A 35 -3.41 -1.48 11.43
C ARG A 35 -3.64 -2.55 10.36
N ASP A 36 -4.84 -2.61 9.80
CA ASP A 36 -5.16 -3.63 8.80
C ASP A 36 -4.39 -3.40 7.50
N MET A 37 -4.16 -2.15 7.11
CA MET A 37 -3.31 -1.81 5.97
C MET A 37 -1.84 -2.22 6.18
N ALA A 38 -1.30 -2.08 7.40
CA ALA A 38 0.03 -2.59 7.73
C ALA A 38 0.07 -4.13 7.66
N LEU A 39 -0.98 -4.83 8.09
CA LEU A 39 -1.08 -6.28 7.98
C LEU A 39 -1.18 -6.76 6.53
N ILE A 40 -1.91 -6.04 5.67
CA ILE A 40 -1.93 -6.30 4.23
C ILE A 40 -0.53 -6.13 3.65
N GLY A 41 0.18 -5.05 4.01
CA GLY A 41 1.57 -4.84 3.60
C GLY A 41 2.49 -5.97 4.04
N GLN A 42 2.32 -6.46 5.27
CA GLN A 42 3.07 -7.61 5.79
C GLN A 42 2.79 -8.90 5.00
N ALA A 43 1.51 -9.18 4.71
CA ALA A 43 1.10 -10.34 3.94
C ALA A 43 1.64 -10.28 2.51
N LEU A 44 1.63 -9.11 1.87
CA LEU A 44 2.20 -8.90 0.53
C LEU A 44 3.68 -9.28 0.49
N ILE A 45 4.46 -8.86 1.49
CA ILE A 45 5.89 -9.17 1.60
C ILE A 45 6.13 -10.66 1.86
N ARG A 46 5.31 -11.27 2.73
CA ARG A 46 5.47 -12.65 3.21
C ARG A 46 4.99 -13.69 2.19
N ASP A 47 3.80 -13.49 1.64
CA ASP A 47 3.05 -14.53 0.93
C ASP A 47 3.23 -14.45 -0.59
N VAL A 48 3.49 -13.25 -1.13
CA VAL A 48 3.66 -13.01 -2.57
C VAL A 48 4.88 -12.12 -2.86
N PRO A 49 6.10 -12.56 -2.47
CA PRO A 49 7.31 -11.73 -2.58
C PRO A 49 7.65 -11.31 -4.02
N ASN A 50 7.26 -12.09 -5.01
CA ASN A 50 7.43 -11.73 -6.42
C ASN A 50 6.59 -10.49 -6.78
N GLU A 51 5.34 -10.42 -6.31
CA GLU A 51 4.47 -9.26 -6.50
C GLU A 51 5.00 -8.06 -5.70
N TYR A 52 5.45 -8.30 -4.45
CA TYR A 52 6.04 -7.26 -3.64
C TYR A 52 7.26 -6.60 -4.30
N SER A 53 8.08 -7.38 -5.01
CA SER A 53 9.32 -6.89 -5.62
C SER A 53 9.12 -5.79 -6.67
N ILE A 54 7.92 -5.70 -7.26
CA ILE A 54 7.55 -4.69 -8.26
C ILE A 54 7.42 -3.31 -7.62
N TYR A 55 7.06 -3.22 -6.34
CA TYR A 55 6.79 -1.94 -5.67
C TYR A 55 8.01 -1.03 -5.51
N LYS A 56 9.22 -1.57 -5.62
CA LYS A 56 10.48 -0.80 -5.60
C LYS A 56 10.92 -0.30 -6.98
N GLU A 57 10.25 -0.73 -8.06
CA GLU A 57 10.53 -0.21 -9.40
C GLU A 57 10.19 1.28 -9.42
N LYS A 58 11.19 2.10 -9.77
CA LYS A 58 11.08 3.56 -9.75
C LYS A 58 10.31 4.12 -10.95
N GLU A 59 10.30 3.38 -12.05
CA GLU A 59 9.63 3.76 -13.28
C GLU A 59 9.17 2.53 -14.06
N PHE A 60 8.10 2.69 -14.82
CA PHE A 60 7.67 1.73 -15.82
C PHE A 60 7.24 2.47 -17.10
N THR A 61 7.32 1.81 -18.25
CA THR A 61 6.85 2.38 -19.52
C THR A 61 5.63 1.60 -19.99
N PHE A 62 4.52 2.30 -20.18
CA PHE A 62 3.30 1.73 -20.75
C PHE A 62 2.89 2.53 -21.98
N ASN A 63 2.67 1.83 -23.09
CA ASN A 63 2.30 2.43 -24.37
C ASN A 63 3.25 3.58 -24.81
N GLY A 64 4.56 3.38 -24.63
CA GLY A 64 5.59 4.37 -24.96
C GLY A 64 5.69 5.57 -23.99
N ILE A 65 4.85 5.61 -22.95
CA ILE A 65 4.83 6.70 -21.97
C ILE A 65 5.46 6.20 -20.68
N ARG A 66 6.56 6.85 -20.27
CA ARG A 66 7.22 6.59 -19.00
C ARG A 66 6.40 7.15 -17.84
N GLN A 67 6.24 6.34 -16.79
CA GLN A 67 5.49 6.64 -15.59
C GLN A 67 6.39 6.43 -14.37
N LEU A 68 6.48 7.43 -13.50
CA LEU A 68 7.25 7.34 -12.27
C LEU A 68 6.41 6.75 -11.14
N ASN A 69 7.05 5.99 -10.27
CA ASN A 69 6.44 5.52 -9.03
C ASN A 69 6.07 6.73 -8.15
N ARG A 70 4.87 6.71 -7.58
CA ARG A 70 4.37 7.81 -6.75
C ARG A 70 4.89 7.76 -5.31
N ASN A 71 5.56 6.68 -4.91
CA ASN A 71 6.20 6.58 -3.61
C ASN A 71 7.55 7.32 -3.60
N GLY A 72 7.51 8.61 -3.24
CA GLY A 72 8.70 9.47 -3.20
C GLY A 72 9.82 8.96 -2.28
N LEU A 73 9.50 8.14 -1.28
CA LEU A 73 10.50 7.58 -0.36
C LEU A 73 11.48 6.61 -1.04
N LEU A 74 11.17 6.09 -2.23
CA LEU A 74 12.11 5.27 -3.01
C LEU A 74 13.36 6.05 -3.47
N TRP A 75 13.30 7.39 -3.43
CA TRP A 75 14.44 8.26 -3.75
C TRP A 75 15.14 8.82 -2.52
N ASP A 76 14.71 8.44 -1.31
CA ASP A 76 15.41 8.80 -0.09
C ASP A 76 16.66 7.94 0.08
N ASN A 77 17.83 8.58 0.17
CA ASN A 77 19.11 7.89 0.34
C ASN A 77 19.45 7.58 1.80
N SER A 78 18.68 8.10 2.76
CA SER A 78 18.88 7.86 4.19
C SER A 78 18.18 6.59 4.69
N LEU A 79 17.24 6.05 3.92
CA LEU A 79 16.43 4.87 4.26
C LEU A 79 16.43 3.86 3.12
N ASN A 80 16.51 2.57 3.43
CA ASN A 80 16.33 1.53 2.41
C ASN A 80 14.85 1.17 2.26
N VAL A 81 14.09 2.05 1.60
CA VAL A 81 12.65 1.89 1.32
C VAL A 81 12.44 1.10 0.04
N ASP A 82 11.60 0.07 0.10
CA ASP A 82 11.28 -0.80 -1.04
C ASP A 82 9.78 -1.00 -1.28
N GLY A 83 8.94 -0.19 -0.63
CA GLY A 83 7.48 -0.23 -0.78
C GLY A 83 6.76 0.77 0.12
N ILE A 84 5.42 0.77 0.16
CA ILE A 84 4.53 -0.05 -0.65
C ILE A 84 3.69 0.88 -1.54
N LYS A 85 2.71 1.60 -0.99
CA LYS A 85 1.76 2.33 -1.83
C LYS A 85 1.28 3.63 -1.21
N THR A 86 1.19 4.66 -2.05
CA THR A 86 0.55 5.96 -1.75
C THR A 86 -0.90 5.99 -2.23
N GLY A 87 -1.77 6.76 -1.57
CA GLY A 87 -3.15 6.98 -1.99
C GLY A 87 -3.66 8.36 -1.56
N HIS A 88 -4.55 8.94 -2.37
CA HIS A 88 -5.20 10.20 -2.07
C HIS A 88 -6.61 10.24 -2.68
N THR A 89 -7.60 10.61 -1.88
CA THR A 89 -8.91 11.10 -2.33
C THR A 89 -9.28 12.31 -1.47
N ASP A 90 -10.13 13.19 -1.96
CA ASP A 90 -10.53 14.40 -1.22
C ASP A 90 -11.20 14.05 0.12
N LYS A 91 -11.88 12.89 0.18
CA LYS A 91 -12.53 12.38 1.41
C LYS A 91 -11.55 11.67 2.35
N ALA A 92 -10.53 11.00 1.83
CA ALA A 92 -9.61 10.16 2.61
C ALA A 92 -8.26 10.84 2.97
N GLY A 93 -7.97 12.02 2.41
CA GLY A 93 -6.69 12.70 2.57
C GLY A 93 -5.50 11.89 2.02
N TYR A 94 -4.28 12.23 2.45
CA TYR A 94 -3.09 11.49 2.05
C TYR A 94 -2.89 10.23 2.90
N ASN A 95 -2.69 9.11 2.21
CA ASN A 95 -2.45 7.80 2.79
C ASN A 95 -1.15 7.21 2.25
N LEU A 96 -0.38 6.54 3.09
CA LEU A 96 0.86 5.87 2.72
C LEU A 96 1.04 4.61 3.57
N VAL A 97 1.25 3.48 2.89
CA VAL A 97 1.85 2.28 3.49
C VAL A 97 3.28 2.19 2.97
N ALA A 98 4.26 2.27 3.87
CA ALA A 98 5.67 2.18 3.53
C ALA A 98 6.33 0.97 4.21
N SER A 99 7.37 0.45 3.59
CA SER A 99 8.21 -0.59 4.17
C SER A 99 9.67 -0.29 3.90
N ALA A 100 10.51 -0.49 4.92
CA ALA A 100 11.94 -0.23 4.85
C ALA A 100 12.73 -1.29 5.64
N THR A 101 14.02 -1.37 5.35
CA THR A 101 14.93 -2.30 6.04
C THR A 101 16.17 -1.60 6.58
N GLU A 102 16.72 -2.17 7.65
CA GLU A 102 18.04 -1.83 8.18
C GLU A 102 18.70 -3.11 8.71
N GLY A 103 19.77 -3.55 8.06
CA GLY A 103 20.37 -4.86 8.32
C GLY A 103 19.37 -6.00 8.11
N GLN A 104 19.08 -6.76 9.16
CA GLN A 104 18.09 -7.86 9.15
C GLN A 104 16.68 -7.41 9.54
N MET A 105 16.52 -6.17 10.01
CA MET A 105 15.23 -5.65 10.47
C MET A 105 14.42 -5.12 9.29
N ARG A 106 13.13 -5.41 9.27
CA ARG A 106 12.14 -4.81 8.37
C ARG A 106 11.03 -4.17 9.18
N LEU A 107 10.70 -2.93 8.86
CA LEU A 107 9.58 -2.20 9.46
C LEU A 107 8.55 -1.85 8.40
N ILE A 108 7.28 -1.81 8.81
CA ILE A 108 6.14 -1.42 7.99
C ILE A 108 5.42 -0.30 8.74
N SER A 109 5.15 0.81 8.05
CA SER A 109 4.35 1.91 8.56
C SER A 109 3.11 2.10 7.70
N ALA A 110 2.00 2.48 8.34
CA ALA A 110 0.76 2.86 7.68
C ALA A 110 0.27 4.17 8.28
N VAL A 111 0.15 5.19 7.44
CA VAL A 111 -0.32 6.53 7.79
C VAL A 111 -1.55 6.82 6.96
N ASN A 112 -2.66 7.12 7.63
CA ASN A 112 -3.94 7.43 6.96
C ASN A 112 -4.41 8.85 7.30
N GLY A 113 -5.07 9.51 6.34
CA GLY A 113 -5.80 10.74 6.59
C GLY A 113 -4.93 11.96 6.91
N ARG A 114 -3.68 12.03 6.41
CA ARG A 114 -2.84 13.21 6.61
C ARG A 114 -3.44 14.39 5.85
N THR A 115 -3.85 15.42 6.59
CA THR A 115 -4.14 16.76 6.07
C THR A 115 -2.87 17.62 6.10
N TYR A 116 -2.77 18.62 5.24
CA TYR A 116 -1.66 19.58 5.29
C TYR A 116 -1.63 20.28 6.66
N PHE A 117 -0.43 20.44 7.23
CA PHE A 117 -0.11 21.51 8.18
C PHE A 117 0.54 22.64 7.38
#